data_AF-A0A0X1KK05-F1
#
_entry.id   AF-A0A0X1KK05-F1
#
_cell.length_a   1.000
_cell.length_b   1.000
_cell.length_c   1.000
_cell.angle_alpha   90.00
_cell.angle_beta   90.00
_cell.angle_gamma   90.00
#
_symmetry.space_group_name_H-M   'P 1'
#
loop_
_entity.id
_entity.type
_entity.pdbx_description
1 polymer ?
#
loop_
_entity_poly.entity_id
_entity_poly.type
_entity_poly.pdbx_seq_one_letter_code
_entity_poly.pdbx_strand_id
1 'polypeptide(L)'
;MEKVPKLYVESTREECVKDGKVTGDCVIIDGNVEAWLRKGEPVPEFVSEKAKFLIKEVYDRFYLYVDRTEHKMSADAILVLPDGRTRIYLKKGDELMLLPVEGFTKTLIANVGNRVRTGDAFAAVTTRKGEVHYLKPPRNGTVVFIDEITNRPHYVYYILPEEY
;
A
#
# COMPACT_ATOMS: atom_id res chain seq x y z
N MET A 1 -2.36 -16.76 11.23
CA MET A 1 -1.72 -15.52 10.76
C MET A 1 -2.51 -15.03 9.57
N GLU A 2 -3.08 -13.84 9.66
CA GLU A 2 -3.59 -13.17 8.45
C GLU A 2 -2.43 -12.99 7.48
N LYS A 3 -2.65 -13.29 6.20
CA LYS A 3 -1.65 -13.06 5.17
C LYS A 3 -1.57 -11.54 4.97
N VAL A 4 -0.37 -10.98 5.05
CA VAL A 4 -0.13 -9.57 4.70
C VAL A 4 -0.15 -9.39 3.18
N PRO A 5 -0.57 -8.22 2.68
CA PRO A 5 -0.42 -7.88 1.27
C PRO A 5 1.05 -7.98 0.81
N LYS A 6 1.26 -8.17 -0.49
CA LYS A 6 2.58 -8.01 -1.10
C LYS A 6 2.68 -6.61 -1.67
N LEU A 7 3.80 -5.95 -1.39
CA LEU A 7 4.11 -4.62 -1.91
C LEU A 7 5.15 -4.76 -3.02
N TYR A 8 4.90 -4.15 -4.17
CA TYR A 8 5.86 -3.96 -5.24
C TYR A 8 6.02 -2.46 -5.47
N VAL A 9 7.25 -1.95 -5.53
CA VAL A 9 7.52 -0.51 -5.65
C VAL A 9 8.47 -0.24 -6.79
N GLU A 10 8.23 0.86 -7.50
CA GLU A 10 9.09 1.39 -8.55
C GLU A 10 10.55 1.41 -8.14
N SER A 11 11.39 0.88 -9.02
CA SER A 11 12.81 0.68 -8.83
C SER A 11 13.50 0.71 -10.20
N THR A 12 14.82 0.64 -10.19
CA THR A 12 15.64 0.68 -11.40
C THR A 12 15.73 -0.68 -12.07
N ARG A 13 16.08 -0.70 -13.36
CA ARG A 13 16.31 -1.95 -14.09
C ARG A 13 17.45 -2.74 -13.47
N GLU A 14 18.50 -2.07 -13.03
CA GLU A 14 19.72 -2.64 -12.46
C GLU A 14 19.46 -3.33 -11.11
N GLU A 15 18.54 -2.79 -10.32
CA GLU A 15 18.12 -3.40 -9.05
C GLU A 15 17.27 -4.65 -9.28
N CYS A 16 16.36 -4.61 -10.26
CA CYS A 16 15.47 -5.73 -10.56
C CYS A 16 16.13 -6.81 -11.43
N VAL A 17 17.08 -6.48 -12.31
CA VAL A 17 17.64 -7.38 -13.34
C VAL A 17 19.16 -7.43 -13.25
N LYS A 18 19.70 -8.65 -13.16
CA LYS A 18 21.13 -8.93 -13.23
C LYS A 18 21.39 -10.15 -14.11
N ASP A 19 22.35 -10.03 -15.03
CA ASP A 19 22.72 -11.11 -15.96
C ASP A 19 21.52 -11.67 -16.77
N GLY A 20 20.59 -10.78 -17.17
CA GLY A 20 19.39 -11.13 -17.93
C GLY A 20 18.29 -11.84 -17.13
N LYS A 21 18.45 -11.95 -15.81
CA LYS A 21 17.50 -12.59 -14.89
C LYS A 21 17.07 -11.64 -13.80
N VAL A 22 15.88 -11.85 -13.23
CA VAL A 22 15.42 -11.03 -12.12
C VAL A 22 16.12 -11.41 -10.80
N THR A 23 16.53 -10.41 -10.04
CA THR A 23 17.29 -10.54 -8.77
C THR A 23 16.39 -10.95 -7.59
N GLY A 24 15.09 -10.65 -7.70
CA GLY A 24 14.03 -10.92 -6.73
C GLY A 24 12.69 -11.14 -7.43
N ASP A 25 11.61 -11.17 -6.66
CA ASP A 25 10.26 -11.09 -7.24
C ASP A 25 10.06 -9.67 -7.80
N CYS A 26 9.74 -9.55 -9.08
CA CYS A 26 9.55 -8.26 -9.76
C CYS A 26 8.25 -8.24 -10.56
N VAL A 27 7.77 -7.04 -10.84
CA VAL A 27 6.79 -6.76 -11.88
C VAL A 27 7.44 -5.84 -12.91
N ILE A 28 7.43 -6.24 -14.17
CA ILE A 28 7.87 -5.41 -15.29
C ILE A 28 6.62 -4.99 -16.06
N ILE A 29 6.44 -3.69 -16.26
CA ILE A 29 5.31 -3.11 -16.97
C ILE A 29 5.81 -2.41 -18.22
N ASP A 30 5.38 -2.87 -19.38
CA ASP A 30 5.69 -2.23 -20.66
C ASP A 30 4.40 -1.99 -21.45
N GLY A 31 4.01 -0.73 -21.57
CA GLY A 31 2.70 -0.33 -22.09
C GLY A 31 1.56 -0.96 -21.28
N ASN A 32 0.82 -1.88 -21.92
CA ASN A 32 -0.33 -2.58 -21.34
C ASN A 32 0.00 -4.01 -20.88
N VAL A 33 1.27 -4.43 -20.95
CA VAL A 33 1.69 -5.78 -20.61
C VAL A 33 2.41 -5.78 -19.27
N GLU A 34 2.03 -6.71 -18.39
CA GLU A 34 2.70 -6.94 -17.11
C GLU A 34 3.33 -8.33 -17.07
N ALA A 35 4.65 -8.39 -16.81
CA ALA A 35 5.35 -9.62 -16.50
C ALA A 35 5.60 -9.73 -14.99
N TRP A 36 5.00 -10.72 -14.36
CA TRP A 36 5.17 -11.03 -12.94
C TRP A 36 6.20 -12.14 -12.79
N LEU A 37 7.43 -11.76 -12.44
CA LEU A 37 8.59 -12.64 -12.47
C LEU A 37 9.04 -12.99 -11.05
N ARG A 38 9.42 -14.25 -10.84
CA ARG A 38 10.05 -14.72 -9.60
C ARG A 38 11.56 -14.67 -9.73
N LYS A 39 12.23 -14.55 -8.59
CA LYS A 39 13.70 -14.56 -8.51
C LYS A 39 14.32 -15.66 -9.40
N GLY A 40 15.23 -15.24 -10.28
CA GLY A 40 15.98 -16.12 -11.18
C GLY A 40 15.30 -16.42 -12.52
N GLU A 41 14.06 -15.98 -12.73
CA GLU A 41 13.38 -16.08 -14.02
C GLU A 41 14.02 -15.14 -15.06
N PRO A 42 14.05 -15.53 -16.34
CA PRO A 42 14.58 -14.70 -17.41
C PRO A 42 13.66 -13.50 -17.68
N VAL A 43 14.26 -12.37 -18.04
CA VAL A 43 13.49 -11.21 -18.50
C VAL A 43 12.95 -11.50 -19.92
N PRO A 44 11.64 -11.30 -20.17
CA PRO A 44 11.06 -11.51 -21.49
C PRO A 44 11.66 -10.61 -22.57
N GLU A 45 11.77 -11.11 -23.80
CA GLU A 45 12.36 -10.37 -24.93
C GLU A 45 11.59 -9.11 -25.34
N PHE A 46 10.29 -9.05 -25.03
CA PHE A 46 9.45 -7.90 -25.38
C PHE A 46 9.73 -6.65 -24.54
N VAL A 47 10.51 -6.76 -23.46
CA VAL A 47 10.77 -5.66 -22.52
C VAL A 47 11.66 -4.60 -23.16
N SER A 48 11.08 -3.45 -23.45
CA SER A 48 11.76 -2.29 -24.01
C SER A 48 12.52 -1.47 -22.96
N GLU A 49 13.26 -0.46 -23.40
CA GLU A 49 13.94 0.50 -22.53
C GLU A 49 12.98 1.41 -21.74
N LYS A 50 11.71 1.52 -22.18
CA LYS A 50 10.69 2.36 -21.53
C LYS A 50 9.91 1.63 -20.44
N ALA A 51 10.20 0.34 -20.24
CA ALA A 51 9.51 -0.47 -19.26
C ALA A 51 9.73 0.07 -17.83
N LYS A 52 8.69 0.01 -17.00
CA LYS A 52 8.78 0.26 -15.56
C LYS A 52 9.09 -1.04 -14.83
N PHE A 53 9.97 -0.94 -13.85
CA PHE A 53 10.39 -2.06 -13.01
C PHE A 53 9.90 -1.80 -11.59
N LEU A 54 9.22 -2.79 -11.00
CA LEU A 54 8.81 -2.74 -9.61
C LEU A 54 9.36 -3.97 -8.89
N ILE A 55 10.09 -3.75 -7.80
CA ILE A 55 10.64 -4.83 -6.98
C ILE A 55 9.72 -5.11 -5.80
N LYS A 56 9.66 -6.37 -5.37
CA LYS A 56 8.94 -6.74 -4.16
C LYS A 56 9.66 -6.21 -2.92
N GLU A 57 8.91 -5.47 -2.11
CA GLU A 57 9.36 -4.87 -0.87
C GLU A 57 8.63 -5.45 0.35
N VAL A 58 9.16 -5.14 1.54
CA VAL A 58 8.49 -5.49 2.80
C VAL A 58 7.27 -4.60 2.98
N TYR A 59 6.09 -5.20 3.10
CA TYR A 59 4.82 -4.47 3.22
C TYR A 59 4.82 -3.44 4.36
N ASP A 60 5.35 -3.82 5.54
CA ASP A 60 5.44 -2.94 6.71
C ASP A 60 6.30 -1.68 6.49
N ARG A 61 7.03 -1.59 5.37
CA ARG A 61 7.81 -0.41 4.97
C ARG A 61 7.07 0.51 4.00
N PHE A 62 5.78 0.28 3.73
CA PHE A 62 4.97 1.11 2.82
C PHE A 62 5.08 2.61 3.14
N TYR A 63 5.12 2.98 4.42
CA TYR A 63 5.23 4.37 4.87
C TYR A 63 6.48 5.11 4.32
N LEU A 64 7.53 4.39 3.89
CA LEU A 64 8.72 4.99 3.28
C LEU A 64 8.44 5.57 1.88
N TYR A 65 7.36 5.13 1.23
CA TYR A 65 6.98 5.53 -0.12
C TYR A 65 5.83 6.54 -0.13
N VAL A 66 5.56 7.15 1.02
CA VAL A 66 4.55 8.21 1.18
C VAL A 66 5.22 9.46 1.73
N ASP A 67 5.11 10.56 1.00
CA ASP A 67 5.40 11.89 1.54
C ASP A 67 4.31 12.23 2.56
N ARG A 68 4.68 12.20 3.85
CA ARG A 68 3.76 12.49 4.95
C ARG A 68 3.47 13.98 5.14
N THR A 69 4.17 14.86 4.43
CA THR A 69 3.92 16.31 4.45
C THR A 69 2.92 16.67 3.36
N GLU A 70 3.13 16.17 2.15
CA GLU A 70 2.22 16.41 1.02
C GLU A 70 1.07 15.41 0.93
N HIS A 71 1.13 14.34 1.72
CA HIS A 71 0.17 13.24 1.73
C HIS A 71 0.08 12.55 0.36
N LYS A 72 1.23 12.28 -0.28
CA LYS A 72 1.30 11.74 -1.64
C LYS A 72 2.23 10.55 -1.77
N MET A 73 1.93 9.65 -2.69
CA MET A 73 2.86 8.59 -3.09
C MET A 73 4.13 9.17 -3.71
N SER A 74 5.31 8.75 -3.24
CA SER A 74 6.60 9.21 -3.77
C SER A 74 7.12 8.38 -4.95
N ALA A 75 6.53 7.20 -5.18
CA ALA A 75 6.87 6.23 -6.22
C ALA A 75 5.63 5.47 -6.68
N ASP A 76 5.65 4.92 -7.91
CA ASP A 76 4.62 3.97 -8.34
C ASP A 76 4.69 2.71 -7.46
N ALA A 77 3.55 2.15 -7.07
CA ALA A 77 3.48 0.92 -6.30
C ALA A 77 2.28 0.05 -6.69
N ILE A 78 2.42 -1.27 -6.48
CA ILE A 78 1.33 -2.24 -6.61
C ILE A 78 1.22 -3.02 -5.31
N LEU A 79 0.02 -2.98 -4.73
CA LEU A 79 -0.36 -3.84 -3.62
C LEU A 79 -1.13 -5.03 -4.15
N VAL A 80 -0.61 -6.23 -3.92
CA VAL A 80 -1.36 -7.47 -4.13
C VAL A 80 -1.97 -7.90 -2.81
N LEU A 81 -3.29 -7.89 -2.74
CA LEU A 81 -4.01 -8.23 -1.51
C LEU A 81 -3.82 -9.72 -1.12
N PRO A 82 -4.18 -10.09 0.12
CA PRO A 82 -3.95 -11.44 0.64
C PRO A 82 -4.63 -12.58 -0.15
N ASP A 83 -5.67 -12.25 -0.92
CA ASP A 83 -6.35 -13.17 -1.84
C ASP A 83 -5.48 -13.57 -3.06
N GLY A 84 -4.37 -12.85 -3.27
CA GLY A 84 -3.42 -13.06 -4.36
C GLY A 84 -3.93 -12.65 -5.75
N ARG A 85 -5.13 -12.08 -5.84
CA ARG A 85 -5.81 -11.75 -7.10
C ARG A 85 -6.11 -10.27 -7.21
N THR A 86 -6.57 -9.66 -6.11
CA THR A 86 -6.92 -8.25 -6.09
C THR A 86 -5.66 -7.41 -6.02
N ARG A 87 -5.58 -6.40 -6.88
CA ARG A 87 -4.43 -5.50 -7.00
C ARG A 87 -4.90 -4.06 -6.86
N ILE A 88 -4.17 -3.28 -6.08
CA ILE A 88 -4.35 -1.83 -5.99
C ILE A 88 -3.11 -1.21 -6.60
N TYR A 89 -3.31 -0.42 -7.65
CA TYR A 89 -2.26 0.34 -8.32
C TYR A 89 -2.24 1.73 -7.73
N LEU A 90 -1.07 2.15 -7.26
CA LEU A 90 -0.80 3.47 -6.72
C LEU A 90 0.21 4.14 -7.63
N LYS A 91 -0.13 5.30 -8.17
CA LYS A 91 0.78 6.10 -8.98
C LYS A 91 1.51 7.10 -8.11
N LYS A 92 2.74 7.41 -8.52
CA LYS A 92 3.48 8.53 -7.96
C LYS A 92 2.64 9.80 -8.08
N GLY A 93 2.48 10.51 -6.96
CA GLY A 93 1.66 11.71 -6.87
C GLY A 93 0.21 11.45 -6.43
N ASP A 94 -0.26 10.20 -6.36
CA ASP A 94 -1.58 9.87 -5.81
C ASP A 94 -1.69 10.41 -4.38
N GLU A 95 -2.75 11.16 -4.12
CA GLU A 95 -3.05 11.70 -2.80
C GLU A 95 -3.62 10.61 -1.89
N LEU A 96 -3.17 10.58 -0.64
CA LEU A 96 -3.63 9.65 0.39
C LEU A 96 -4.22 10.42 1.57
N MET A 97 -5.30 9.90 2.15
CA MET A 97 -5.75 10.37 3.45
C MET A 97 -4.97 9.63 4.54
N LEU A 98 -4.23 10.38 5.35
CA LEU A 98 -3.48 9.88 6.50
C LEU A 98 -4.32 10.16 7.76
N LEU A 99 -5.04 9.16 8.23
CA LEU A 99 -5.98 9.29 9.34
C LEU A 99 -5.42 8.62 10.61
N PRO A 100 -4.94 9.40 11.59
CA PRO A 100 -4.43 8.84 12.84
C PRO A 100 -5.56 8.32 13.71
N VAL A 101 -5.31 7.19 14.37
CA VAL A 101 -6.18 6.56 15.36
C VAL A 101 -5.47 6.62 16.71
N GLU A 102 -5.81 7.64 17.49
CA GLU A 102 -5.17 7.93 18.77
C GLU A 102 -6.16 7.81 19.93
N GLY A 103 -5.69 7.30 21.06
CA GLY A 103 -6.50 7.23 22.28
C GLY A 103 -6.02 6.20 23.28
N PHE A 104 -6.92 5.70 24.13
CA PHE A 104 -6.59 4.70 25.15
C PHE A 104 -6.67 3.29 24.58
N THR A 105 -7.88 2.76 24.39
CA THR A 105 -8.12 1.48 23.68
C THR A 105 -8.58 1.76 22.25
N LYS A 106 -8.10 0.98 21.29
CA LYS A 106 -8.39 1.16 19.86
C LYS A 106 -8.94 -0.13 19.29
N THR A 107 -9.92 0.00 18.41
CA THR A 107 -10.49 -1.11 17.66
C THR A 107 -10.40 -0.76 16.19
N LEU A 108 -9.60 -1.52 15.46
CA LEU A 108 -9.51 -1.44 14.01
C LEU A 108 -10.75 -2.13 13.44
N ILE A 109 -11.53 -1.42 12.62
CA ILE A 109 -12.78 -1.96 12.03
C ILE A 109 -12.53 -2.32 10.57
N ALA A 110 -11.90 -1.42 9.82
CA ALA A 110 -11.53 -1.64 8.43
C ALA A 110 -10.11 -2.21 8.34
N ASN A 111 -9.94 -3.20 7.46
CA ASN A 111 -8.65 -3.79 7.11
C ASN A 111 -8.18 -3.30 5.73
N VAL A 112 -6.93 -3.59 5.42
CA VAL A 112 -6.32 -3.28 4.12
C VAL A 112 -7.13 -3.92 2.98
N GLY A 113 -7.38 -3.15 1.93
CA GLY A 113 -8.23 -3.52 0.80
C GLY A 113 -9.72 -3.32 1.04
N ASN A 114 -10.15 -2.96 2.25
CA ASN A 114 -11.55 -2.58 2.48
C ASN A 114 -11.82 -1.18 1.94
N ARG A 115 -12.97 -1.06 1.28
CA ARG A 115 -13.58 0.21 0.92
C ARG A 115 -14.25 0.81 2.15
N VAL A 116 -13.96 2.07 2.44
CA VAL A 116 -14.56 2.85 3.54
C VAL A 116 -15.35 4.02 2.96
N ARG A 117 -16.49 4.32 3.58
CA ARG A 117 -17.38 5.41 3.17
C ARG A 117 -17.48 6.44 4.27
N THR A 118 -17.80 7.69 3.93
CA THR A 118 -17.96 8.79 4.90
C THR A 118 -18.97 8.50 6.02
N GLY A 119 -19.94 7.61 5.78
CA GLY A 119 -20.90 7.16 6.78
C GLY A 119 -20.40 6.07 7.73
N ASP A 120 -19.40 5.29 7.31
CA ASP A 120 -18.96 4.05 7.94
C ASP A 120 -17.71 4.30 8.79
N ALA A 121 -17.66 3.69 9.97
CA ALA A 121 -16.51 3.80 10.86
C ALA A 121 -15.37 2.89 10.37
N PHE A 122 -14.17 3.43 10.23
CA PHE A 122 -12.98 2.64 9.90
C PHE A 122 -12.22 2.19 11.16
N ALA A 123 -12.40 2.90 12.27
CA ALA A 123 -11.85 2.56 13.57
C ALA A 123 -12.74 3.10 14.70
N ALA A 124 -12.53 2.63 15.91
CA ALA A 124 -13.12 3.18 17.12
C ALA A 124 -12.05 3.37 18.21
N VAL A 125 -12.25 4.40 19.03
CA VAL A 125 -11.40 4.73 20.17
C VAL A 125 -12.25 4.76 21.43
N THR A 126 -11.84 4.00 22.44
CA THR A 126 -12.47 4.02 23.76
C THR A 126 -11.63 4.86 24.71
N THR A 127 -12.23 5.84 25.36
CA THR A 127 -11.56 6.69 26.36
C THR A 127 -11.32 5.92 27.66
N ARG A 128 -10.50 6.47 28.57
CA ARG A 128 -10.30 5.90 29.91
C ARG A 128 -11.59 5.84 30.74
N LYS A 129 -12.61 6.64 30.39
CA LYS A 129 -13.92 6.68 31.04
C LYS A 129 -14.92 5.70 30.42
N GLY A 130 -14.54 4.97 29.38
CA GLY A 130 -15.40 4.00 28.69
C GLY A 130 -16.26 4.59 27.57
N GLU A 131 -16.09 5.87 27.21
CA GLU A 131 -16.79 6.48 26.07
C GLU A 131 -16.18 5.98 24.76
N VAL A 132 -17.02 5.62 23.79
CA VAL A 132 -16.58 5.11 22.48
C VAL A 132 -16.80 6.17 21.41
N HIS A 133 -15.72 6.55 20.72
CA HIS A 133 -15.75 7.45 19.57
C HIS A 133 -15.45 6.67 18.30
N TYR A 134 -16.37 6.71 17.34
CA TYR A 134 -16.19 6.11 16.03
C TYR A 134 -15.52 7.11 15.09
N LEU A 135 -14.45 6.68 14.43
CA LEU A 135 -13.72 7.47 13.44
C LEU A 135 -14.24 7.13 12.06
N LYS A 136 -14.65 8.16 11.32
CA LYS A 136 -15.19 8.06 9.95
C LYS A 136 -14.26 8.79 8.99
N PRO A 137 -14.08 8.30 7.76
CA PRO A 137 -13.20 8.96 6.81
C PRO A 137 -13.89 10.24 6.28
N PRO A 138 -13.13 11.31 5.96
CA PRO A 138 -13.69 12.55 5.43
C PRO A 138 -14.19 12.41 3.98
N ARG A 139 -13.65 11.42 3.23
CA ARG A 139 -14.06 11.05 1.87
C ARG A 139 -14.13 9.53 1.75
N ASN A 140 -14.86 9.03 0.76
CA ASN A 140 -14.81 7.61 0.42
C ASN A 140 -13.43 7.24 -0.08
N GLY A 141 -13.01 6.00 0.14
CA GLY A 141 -11.72 5.52 -0.30
C GLY A 141 -11.49 4.05 0.00
N THR A 142 -10.30 3.56 -0.34
CA THR A 142 -9.84 2.20 -0.05
C THR A 142 -8.64 2.25 0.88
N VAL A 143 -8.66 1.46 1.95
CA VAL A 143 -7.53 1.34 2.88
C VAL A 143 -6.38 0.64 2.17
N VAL A 144 -5.21 1.27 2.07
CA VAL A 144 -4.02 0.70 1.40
C VAL A 144 -2.93 0.28 2.38
N PHE A 145 -2.84 0.96 3.53
CA PHE A 145 -1.88 0.65 4.57
C PHE A 145 -2.40 1.03 5.95
N ILE A 146 -1.98 0.27 6.97
CA ILE A 146 -2.21 0.59 8.38
C ILE A 146 -0.85 0.50 9.05
N ASP A 147 -0.33 1.64 9.48
CA ASP A 147 0.97 1.74 10.15
C ASP A 147 0.77 1.67 11.67
N GLU A 148 1.67 0.98 12.39
CA GLU A 148 1.69 0.92 13.84
C GLU A 148 2.92 1.65 14.38
N ILE A 149 2.71 2.75 15.10
CA ILE A 149 3.81 3.58 15.63
C ILE A 149 4.23 3.06 17.01
N THR A 150 5.49 2.65 17.14
CA THR A 150 6.03 1.79 18.20
C THR A 150 6.14 2.35 19.63
N ASN A 151 5.59 3.53 19.95
CA ASN A 151 5.72 4.12 21.29
C ASN A 151 4.45 4.07 22.17
N ARG A 152 3.29 3.86 21.55
CA ARG A 152 1.96 3.57 22.13
C ARG A 152 1.13 3.03 20.96
N PRO A 153 0.12 2.15 21.11
CA PRO A 153 -0.61 1.57 19.98
C PRO A 153 -1.41 2.66 19.27
N HIS A 154 -0.74 3.40 18.39
CA HIS A 154 -1.24 4.47 17.56
C HIS A 154 -1.15 3.92 16.16
N TYR A 155 -2.30 3.92 15.49
CA TYR A 155 -2.36 3.49 14.11
C TYR A 155 -2.52 4.68 13.21
N VAL A 156 -1.96 4.62 12.01
CA VAL A 156 -2.27 5.58 10.95
C VAL A 156 -2.83 4.81 9.78
N TYR A 157 -4.07 5.14 9.41
CA TYR A 157 -4.66 4.62 8.18
C TYR A 157 -4.20 5.45 7.01
N TYR A 158 -3.73 4.78 5.97
CA TYR A 158 -3.45 5.36 4.66
C TYR A 158 -4.57 4.90 3.74
N ILE A 159 -5.36 5.84 3.23
CA ILE A 159 -6.54 5.55 2.44
C ILE A 159 -6.41 6.28 1.10
N LEU A 160 -6.48 5.52 0.00
CA LEU A 160 -6.58 6.07 -1.34
C LEU A 160 -8.02 6.57 -1.53
N PRO A 161 -8.26 7.89 -1.65
CA PRO A 161 -9.60 8.43 -1.85
C PRO A 161 -10.15 8.02 -3.21
N GLU A 162 -11.47 7.84 -3.28
CA GLU A 162 -12.17 7.75 -4.57
C GLU A 162 -12.29 9.17 -5.16
N GLU A 163 -11.95 9.31 -6.44
CA GLU A 163 -12.25 10.52 -7.20
C GLU A 163 -13.77 10.61 -7.45
N TYR A 164 -14.32 11.82 -7.33
CA TYR A 164 -15.72 12.16 -7.65
C TYR A 164 -15.74 13.15 -8.80
#